data_AF-A0A2E4H6M6-F1
#
_entry.id   AF-A0A2E4H6M6-F1
#
_cell.length_a   1.000
_cell.length_b   1.000
_cell.length_c   1.000
_cell.angle_alpha   90.00
_cell.angle_beta   90.00
_cell.angle_gamma   90.00
#
_symmetry.space_group_name_H-M   'P 1'
#
loop_
_entity.id
_entity.type
_entity.pdbx_description
1 polymer ?
#
loop_
_entity_poly.entity_id
_entity_poly.type
_entity_poly.pdbx_seq_one_letter_code
_entity_poly.pdbx_strand_id
1 'polypeptide(L)' 'MVTAVQLGSGEFRYNVAVDWETIPDGYQWREVAGVIADANDNVYVFNRGPHPMIVFDKDGNFIKSWGEDVFVRPHG' A
#
# COMPACT_ATOMS: atom_id res chain seq x y z
N MET A 1 -5.01 -5.72 -22.34
CA MET A 1 -4.71 -4.38 -21.77
C MET A 1 -5.85 -4.06 -20.81
N VAL A 2 -5.59 -4.01 -19.51
CA VAL A 2 -6.63 -3.63 -18.54
C VAL A 2 -6.84 -2.12 -18.69
N THR A 3 -8.07 -1.71 -18.97
CA THR A 3 -8.42 -0.30 -19.18
C THR A 3 -8.16 0.47 -17.89
N ALA A 4 -7.29 1.48 -17.94
CA ALA A 4 -7.05 2.35 -16.80
C ALA A 4 -8.37 3.00 -16.36
N VAL A 5 -8.81 2.71 -15.14
CA VAL A 5 -10.02 3.32 -14.57
C VAL A 5 -9.68 4.78 -14.27
N GLN A 6 -10.45 5.71 -14.83
CA GLN A 6 -10.32 7.12 -14.49
C GLN A 6 -11.40 7.48 -13.45
N LEU A 7 -10.96 8.09 -12.35
CA LEU A 7 -11.83 8.56 -11.27
C LEU A 7 -11.81 10.10 -11.20
N GLY A 8 -12.88 10.69 -10.65
CA GLY A 8 -13.00 12.14 -10.46
C GLY A 8 -13.65 12.87 -11.63
N SER A 9 -13.63 14.21 -11.57
CA SER A 9 -14.28 15.09 -12.56
C SER A 9 -13.60 16.47 -12.63
N GLY A 10 -13.86 17.23 -13.69
CA GLY A 10 -13.28 18.56 -13.89
C GLY A 10 -11.74 18.54 -13.94
N GLU A 11 -11.10 19.38 -13.14
CA GLU A 11 -9.64 19.44 -13.02
C GLU A 11 -9.05 18.30 -12.16
N PHE A 12 -9.86 17.65 -11.31
CA PHE A 12 -9.41 16.59 -10.42
C PHE A 12 -9.79 15.22 -10.98
N ARG A 13 -9.01 14.78 -11.97
CA ARG A 13 -9.12 13.46 -12.58
C ARG A 13 -7.87 12.64 -12.28
N TYR A 14 -8.08 11.39 -11.88
CA TYR A 14 -7.03 10.47 -11.46
C TYR A 14 -7.11 9.21 -12.29
N ASN A 15 -5.95 8.69 -12.71
CA ASN A 15 -5.88 7.36 -13.29
C ASN A 15 -5.54 6.37 -12.18
N VAL A 16 -6.31 5.30 -12.08
CA VAL A 16 -6.03 4.21 -11.14
C VAL A 16 -4.78 3.48 -11.60
N ALA A 17 -3.74 3.50 -10.78
CA ALA A 17 -2.59 2.62 -10.92
C ALA A 17 -2.99 1.23 -10.38
N VAL A 18 -3.46 0.38 -11.30
CA VAL A 18 -3.80 -1.01 -10.98
C VAL A 18 -2.52 -1.77 -10.70
N ASP A 19 -2.51 -2.57 -9.62
CA ASP A 19 -1.37 -3.38 -9.18
C ASP A 19 -0.08 -2.54 -9.09
N TRP A 20 -0.17 -1.36 -8.46
CA TRP A 20 0.95 -0.42 -8.38
C TRP A 20 2.12 -1.02 -7.60
N GLU A 21 1.83 -1.79 -6.55
CA GLU A 21 2.83 -2.31 -5.64
C GLU A 21 3.47 -3.61 -6.15
N THR A 22 4.78 -3.72 -5.92
CA THR A 22 5.50 -4.99 -6.04
C THR A 22 5.68 -5.60 -4.65
N ILE A 23 4.77 -6.51 -4.30
CA ILE A 23 4.83 -7.23 -3.03
C ILE A 23 5.95 -8.30 -3.06
N PRO A 24 6.77 -8.43 -2.00
CA PRO A 24 7.79 -9.47 -1.95
C PRO A 24 7.21 -10.89 -1.99
N ASP A 25 7.99 -11.85 -2.48
CA ASP A 25 7.60 -13.27 -2.47
C ASP A 25 7.22 -13.74 -1.06
N GLY A 26 6.06 -14.41 -0.96
CA GLY A 26 5.53 -14.93 0.30
C GLY A 26 4.77 -13.90 1.16
N TYR A 27 4.79 -12.63 0.80
CA TYR A 27 3.98 -11.61 1.47
C TYR A 27 2.55 -11.64 0.92
N GLN A 28 1.58 -11.29 1.77
CA GLN A 28 0.18 -11.28 1.38
C GLN A 28 -0.57 -10.14 2.06
N TRP A 29 -1.49 -9.54 1.30
CA TRP A 29 -2.50 -8.67 1.83
C TRP A 29 -3.55 -9.46 2.62
N ARG A 30 -3.96 -8.91 3.76
CA ARG A 30 -5.21 -9.26 4.43
C ARG A 30 -6.12 -8.04 4.38
N GLU A 31 -6.59 -7.60 5.53
CA GLU A 31 -7.34 -6.35 5.65
C GLU A 31 -6.32 -5.22 5.88
N VAL A 32 -6.26 -4.25 4.97
CA VAL A 32 -5.49 -3.03 5.19
C VAL A 32 -6.31 -2.10 6.09
N ALA A 33 -5.81 -1.85 7.30
CA ALA A 33 -6.46 -1.03 8.31
C ALA A 33 -6.22 0.47 8.08
N GLY A 34 -5.13 0.85 7.41
CA GLY A 34 -4.81 2.24 7.12
C GLY A 34 -3.63 2.41 6.18
N VAL A 35 -3.55 3.60 5.58
CA VAL A 35 -2.45 4.01 4.70
C VAL A 35 -2.07 5.47 4.98
N ILE A 36 -0.78 5.79 4.91
CA ILE A 36 -0.27 7.17 4.91
C ILE A 36 0.84 7.33 3.86
N ALA A 37 1.09 8.57 3.44
CA ALA A 37 2.26 8.95 2.66
C ALA A 37 3.18 9.86 3.50
N ASP A 38 4.50 9.66 3.40
CA ASP A 38 5.49 10.57 3.98
C ASP A 38 5.91 11.67 2.98
N ALA A 39 6.80 12.57 3.41
CA ALA A 39 7.26 13.70 2.60
C ALA A 39 8.11 13.30 1.37
N ASN A 40 8.53 12.03 1.27
CA ASN A 40 9.25 11.48 0.12
C ASN A 40 8.34 10.63 -0.78
N ASP A 41 7.01 10.72 -0.58
CA ASP A 41 6.00 9.89 -1.25
C ASP A 41 6.17 8.38 -0.97
N ASN A 42 6.80 8.00 0.15
CA ASN A 42 6.76 6.59 0.57
C ASN A 42 5.38 6.28 1.14
N VAL A 43 4.79 5.17 0.72
CA VAL A 43 3.47 4.73 1.17
C VAL A 43 3.63 3.67 2.25
N TYR A 44 3.09 3.96 3.43
CA TYR A 44 3.06 3.06 4.58
C TYR A 44 1.69 2.39 4.63
N VAL A 45 1.66 1.07 4.59
CA VAL A 45 0.44 0.26 4.58
C VAL A 45 0.36 -0.56 5.85
N PHE A 46 -0.66 -0.28 6.67
CA PHE A 46 -0.91 -1.02 7.92
C PHE A 46 -1.84 -2.21 7.65
N ASN A 47 -1.24 -3.37 7.44
CA ASN A 47 -1.85 -4.63 7.04
C ASN A 47 -2.16 -5.51 8.25
N ARG A 48 -3.32 -6.18 8.28
CA ARG A 48 -3.63 -7.20 9.31
C ARG A 48 -3.03 -8.59 9.03
N GLY A 49 -2.11 -8.67 8.06
CA GLY A 49 -1.42 -9.90 7.69
C GLY A 49 -0.17 -10.17 8.53
N PRO A 50 0.60 -11.20 8.16
CA PRO A 50 1.84 -11.58 8.84
C PRO A 50 2.92 -10.49 8.85
N HIS A 51 2.81 -9.50 7.97
CA HIS A 51 3.72 -8.34 7.87
C HIS A 51 2.89 -7.07 8.12
N PRO A 52 2.84 -6.59 9.38
CA PRO A 52 1.89 -5.54 9.76
C PRO A 52 2.14 -4.19 9.13
N MET A 53 3.39 -3.74 9.05
CA MET A 53 3.76 -2.55 8.31
C MET A 53 4.55 -2.94 7.07
N ILE A 54 4.10 -2.48 5.91
CA ILE A 54 4.81 -2.64 4.63
C ILE A 54 4.94 -1.24 4.02
N VAL A 55 6.15 -0.90 3.60
CA VAL A 55 6.49 0.43 3.08
C VAL A 55 6.96 0.29 1.64
N PHE A 56 6.37 1.08 0.75
CA PHE A 56 6.75 1.19 -0.66
C PHE A 56 7.21 2.60 -1.00
N ASP A 57 8.00 2.74 -2.05
CA ASP A 57 8.21 4.05 -2.67
C ASP A 57 7.00 4.46 -3.53
N LYS A 58 7.06 5.67 -4.09
CA LYS A 58 6.02 6.23 -4.96
C LYS A 58 5.72 5.39 -6.21
N ASP A 59 6.68 4.58 -6.65
CA ASP A 59 6.58 3.73 -7.84
C ASP A 59 6.14 2.31 -7.47
N GLY A 60 5.89 2.04 -6.18
CA GLY A 60 5.43 0.75 -5.68
C GLY A 60 6.53 -0.26 -5.40
N ASN A 61 7.80 0.15 -5.41
CA ASN A 61 8.88 -0.75 -5.04
C ASN A 61 8.92 -0.94 -3.54
N PHE A 62 9.04 -2.18 -3.08
CA PHE A 62 9.21 -2.50 -1.67
C PHE A 62 10.47 -1.84 -1.11
N ILE A 63 10.32 -1.11 0.00
CA ILE A 63 11.43 -0.53 0.76
C ILE A 63 11.76 -1.41 1.95
N LYS A 64 10.76 -1.68 2.81
CA LYS A 64 10.93 -2.42 4.07
C LYS A 64 9.59 -2.84 4.67
N SER A 65 9.65 -3.77 5.62
CA SER A 65 8.55 -4.16 6.50
C SER A 65 8.99 -4.17 7.97
N TRP A 66 8.03 -4.08 8.87
CA TRP A 66 8.22 -4.26 10.32
C TRP A 66 6.89 -4.46 11.04
N GLY A 67 6.95 -4.70 12.35
CA GLY A 67 5.79 -4.78 13.24
C GLY A 67 5.33 -6.21 13.54
N GLU A 68 6.00 -7.21 12.97
CA GLU A 68 5.95 -8.60 13.42
C GLU A 68 6.18 -8.65 14.94
N ASP A 69 5.34 -9.41 15.64
CA ASP A 69 5.33 -9.54 17.10
C ASP A 69 5.04 -8.25 17.92
N VAL A 70 4.91 -7.09 17.26
CA VAL A 70 4.46 -5.83 17.88
C VAL A 70 2.95 -5.74 17.84
N PHE A 71 2.35 -6.13 16.72
CA PHE A 71 0.92 -6.05 16.51
C PHE A 71 0.29 -7.43 16.44
N VAL A 72 -0.41 -7.83 17.51
CA VAL A 72 -1.17 -9.09 17.55
C VAL A 72 -2.40 -9.02 16.63
N ARG A 73 -3.03 -7.84 16.53
CA ARG A 73 -4.13 -7.57 15.61
C ARG A 73 -4.17 -6.08 15.23
N PRO A 74 -3.49 -5.67 14.15
CA PRO A 74 -3.44 -4.29 13.67
C PRO A 74 -4.83 -3.64 13.53
N HIS A 75 -5.13 -2.63 14.35
CA HIS A 75 -6.34 -1.80 14.24
C HIS A 75 -5.96 -0.33 14.08
N GLY A 76 -6.70 0.40 13.23
CA GLY A 76 -6.50 1.81 12.92
C GLY A 76 -7.69 2.64 13.36
#